data_AF-A0A3G6RV73-F1
#
_entry.id   AF-A0A3G6RV73-F1
#
_cell.length_a   1.000
_cell.length_b   1.000
_cell.length_c   1.000
_cell.angle_alpha   90.00
_cell.angle_beta   90.00
_cell.angle_gamma   90.00
#
_symmetry.space_group_name_H-M   'P 1'
#
loop_
_entity.id
_entity.type
_entity.pdbx_description
1 polymer ?
#
loop_
_entity_poly.entity_id
_entity_poly.type
_entity_poly.pdbx_seq_one_letter_code
_entity_poly.pdbx_strand_id
1 'polypeptide(L)'
;MIMRSRVTKFLRFSSILFLCSNLSNAQIIKDTKLGYMKKYAYCNCVFINNSKLDKNYLNDSFQIGDKSTNLLIDLGKISNFQSEKIRQYIEKTTEKFTAFESEYYSEKGKSNTITAMCLDFYESKELDSFIKKIMSKKK
;
A
#
# COMPACT_ATOMS: atom_id res chain seq x y z
N MET A 1 12.78 41.61 37.59
CA MET A 1 12.59 40.13 37.66
C MET A 1 11.43 39.61 36.79
N ILE A 2 10.32 40.35 36.65
CA ILE A 2 9.10 39.92 35.92
C ILE A 2 9.32 39.70 34.41
N MET A 3 10.13 40.53 33.74
CA MET A 3 10.41 40.40 32.29
C MET A 3 11.13 39.09 31.92
N ARG A 4 12.13 38.66 32.71
CA ARG A 4 12.85 37.38 32.53
C ARG A 4 11.91 36.17 32.65
N SER A 5 10.94 36.22 33.56
CA SER A 5 9.91 35.17 33.72
C SER A 5 8.97 35.06 32.52
N ARG A 6 8.58 36.19 31.91
CA ARG A 6 7.73 36.21 30.71
C ARG A 6 8.47 35.72 29.47
N VAL A 7 9.72 36.13 29.28
CA VAL A 7 10.58 35.67 28.17
C VAL A 7 10.85 34.17 28.26
N THR A 8 11.14 33.63 29.45
CA THR A 8 11.35 32.19 29.63
C THR A 8 10.07 31.37 29.41
N LYS A 9 8.90 31.87 29.81
CA LYS A 9 7.61 31.24 29.48
C LYS A 9 7.31 31.25 27.98
N PHE A 10 7.60 32.36 27.30
CA PHE A 10 7.41 32.48 25.85
C PHE A 10 8.35 31.55 25.06
N LEU A 11 9.63 31.47 25.45
CA LEU A 11 10.60 30.54 24.86
C LEU A 11 10.16 29.08 25.04
N ARG A 12 9.70 28.70 26.24
CA ARG A 12 9.16 27.35 26.49
C ARG A 12 7.95 27.03 25.60
N PHE A 13 7.03 27.97 25.43
CA PHE A 13 5.85 27.79 24.59
C PHE A 13 6.23 27.62 23.11
N SER A 14 7.17 28.43 22.61
CA SER A 14 7.70 28.30 21.25
C SER A 14 8.39 26.96 21.00
N SER A 15 9.21 26.48 21.95
CA SER A 15 9.85 25.17 21.85
C SER A 15 8.85 24.01 21.82
N ILE A 16 7.76 24.09 22.59
CA ILE A 16 6.70 23.07 22.59
C ILE A 16 5.99 23.05 21.23
N LEU A 17 5.63 24.21 20.67
CA LEU A 17 5.00 24.30 19.35
C LEU A 17 5.89 23.70 18.24
N PHE A 18 7.19 23.97 18.29
CA PHE A 18 8.15 23.39 17.35
C PHE A 18 8.27 21.87 17.48
N LEU A 19 8.21 21.31 18.69
CA LEU A 19 8.22 19.85 18.88
C LEU A 19 6.93 19.20 18.36
N CYS A 20 5.77 19.81 18.61
CA CYS A 20 4.47 19.30 18.16
C CYS A 20 4.32 19.26 16.63
N SER A 21 4.85 20.25 15.90
CA SER A 21 4.80 20.26 14.44
C SER A 21 5.65 19.15 13.81
N ASN A 22 6.83 18.88 14.38
CA ASN A 22 7.70 17.79 13.92
C ASN A 22 7.08 16.40 14.14
N LEU A 23 6.42 16.18 15.28
CA LEU A 23 5.69 14.93 15.57
C LEU A 23 4.55 14.69 14.58
N SER A 24 3.78 15.74 14.28
CA SER A 24 2.65 15.67 13.34
C SER A 24 3.12 15.33 11.91
N ASN A 25 4.20 15.96 11.45
CA ASN A 25 4.78 15.69 10.13
C ASN A 25 5.31 14.26 10.01
N ALA A 26 5.95 13.73 11.05
CA ALA A 26 6.45 12.35 11.05
C ALA A 26 5.32 11.31 10.94
N GLN A 27 4.18 11.58 11.59
CA GLN A 27 3.00 10.71 11.52
C GLN A 27 2.38 10.74 10.11
N ILE A 28 2.21 11.93 9.53
CA ILE A 28 1.68 12.08 8.15
C ILE A 28 2.55 11.33 7.14
N ILE A 29 3.88 11.43 7.24
CA ILE A 29 4.81 10.73 6.33
C ILE A 29 4.66 9.21 6.47
N LYS A 30 4.54 8.70 7.70
CA LYS A 30 4.36 7.26 7.96
C LYS A 30 3.04 6.76 7.39
N ASP A 31 1.95 7.48 7.62
CA ASP A 31 0.62 7.10 7.14
C ASP A 31 0.55 7.16 5.60
N THR A 32 1.17 8.17 5.00
CA THR A 32 1.31 8.30 3.54
C THR A 32 2.08 7.12 2.94
N LYS A 33 3.20 6.72 3.58
CA LYS A 33 4.02 5.61 3.10
C LYS A 33 3.33 4.26 3.25
N LEU A 34 2.61 4.04 4.35
CA LEU A 34 1.73 2.88 4.54
C LEU A 34 0.69 2.80 3.41
N GLY A 35 0.04 3.94 3.10
CA GLY A 35 -0.91 4.04 1.99
C GLY A 35 -0.30 3.65 0.64
N TYR A 36 0.91 4.13 0.31
CA TYR A 36 1.60 3.74 -0.93
C TYR A 36 1.94 2.25 -0.97
N MET A 37 2.41 1.67 0.12
CA MET A 37 2.73 0.24 0.20
C MET A 37 1.47 -0.63 0.07
N LYS A 38 0.34 -0.22 0.67
CA LYS A 38 -0.94 -0.92 0.49
C LYS A 38 -1.44 -0.81 -0.96
N LYS A 39 -1.34 0.38 -1.56
CA LYS A 39 -1.73 0.60 -2.97
C LYS A 39 -0.89 -0.26 -3.91
N TYR A 40 0.42 -0.35 -3.65
CA TYR A 40 1.31 -1.26 -4.38
C TYR A 40 0.82 -2.70 -4.26
N ALA A 41 0.51 -3.14 -3.04
CA ALA A 41 0.09 -4.50 -2.81
C ALA A 41 -1.19 -4.86 -3.57
N TYR A 42 -2.18 -3.96 -3.56
CA TYR A 42 -3.42 -4.13 -4.32
C TYR A 42 -3.16 -4.22 -5.83
N CYS A 43 -2.47 -3.23 -6.41
CA CYS A 43 -2.20 -3.19 -7.84
C CYS A 43 -1.39 -4.42 -8.30
N ASN A 44 -0.40 -4.83 -7.52
CA ASN A 44 0.43 -5.98 -7.83
C ASN A 44 -0.37 -7.30 -7.69
N CYS A 45 -1.21 -7.44 -6.66
CA CYS A 45 -2.10 -8.59 -6.50
C CYS A 45 -3.01 -8.79 -7.72
N VAL A 46 -3.66 -7.71 -8.17
CA VAL A 46 -4.54 -7.75 -9.35
C VAL A 46 -3.73 -8.15 -10.58
N PHE A 47 -2.57 -7.52 -10.79
CA PHE A 47 -1.70 -7.80 -11.94
C PHE A 47 -1.24 -9.27 -11.98
N ILE A 48 -0.63 -9.78 -10.91
CA ILE A 48 -0.01 -11.11 -10.94
C ILE A 48 -1.06 -12.22 -11.08
N ASN A 49 -2.22 -12.07 -10.44
CA ASN A 49 -3.23 -13.12 -10.42
C ASN A 49 -4.02 -13.14 -11.73
N ASN A 50 -4.34 -11.98 -12.31
CA ASN A 50 -4.95 -11.93 -13.63
C ASN A 50 -4.00 -12.43 -14.73
N SER A 51 -2.71 -12.08 -14.66
CA SER A 51 -1.72 -12.55 -15.66
C SER A 51 -1.51 -14.08 -15.63
N LYS A 52 -1.80 -14.74 -14.50
CA LYS A 52 -1.81 -16.21 -14.41
C LYS A 52 -3.05 -16.82 -15.06
N LEU A 53 -4.20 -16.17 -14.92
CA LEU A 53 -5.48 -16.62 -15.47
C LEU A 53 -5.53 -16.44 -17.00
N ASP A 54 -5.09 -15.28 -17.48
CA ASP A 54 -5.06 -14.92 -18.89
C ASP A 54 -3.73 -14.25 -19.23
N LYS A 55 -2.94 -14.93 -20.08
CA LYS A 55 -1.64 -14.41 -20.53
C LYS A 55 -1.79 -13.16 -21.42
N ASN A 56 -2.95 -12.96 -22.03
CA ASN A 56 -3.27 -11.80 -22.84
C ASN A 56 -3.88 -10.65 -22.03
N TYR A 57 -4.07 -10.81 -20.72
CA TYR A 57 -4.56 -9.74 -19.84
C TYR A 57 -3.77 -8.43 -19.98
N LEU A 58 -2.48 -8.53 -20.34
CA LEU A 58 -1.59 -7.38 -20.58
C LEU A 58 -1.66 -6.81 -22.01
N ASN A 59 -2.15 -7.60 -22.95
CA ASN A 59 -2.23 -7.29 -24.38
C ASN A 59 -3.66 -6.96 -24.84
N ASP A 60 -4.65 -7.08 -23.96
CA ASP A 60 -6.01 -6.63 -24.23
C ASP A 60 -6.06 -5.12 -24.47
N SER A 61 -7.11 -4.69 -25.18
CA SER A 61 -7.32 -3.30 -25.63
C SER A 61 -7.24 -2.26 -24.51
N PHE A 62 -7.35 -2.70 -23.25
CA PHE A 62 -7.25 -1.89 -22.04
C PHE A 62 -5.82 -1.67 -21.52
N GLN A 63 -4.80 -2.37 -22.06
CA GLN A 63 -3.37 -2.26 -21.71
C GLN A 63 -3.14 -2.05 -20.21
N ILE A 64 -3.64 -2.98 -19.39
CA ILE A 64 -3.55 -2.91 -17.93
C ILE A 64 -2.14 -3.37 -17.52
N GLY A 65 -1.13 -2.58 -17.90
CA GLY A 65 0.26 -2.80 -17.49
C GLY A 65 0.41 -2.79 -15.97
N ASP A 66 1.59 -3.16 -15.48
CA ASP A 66 1.87 -3.18 -14.04
C ASP A 66 1.86 -1.77 -13.42
N LYS A 67 0.67 -1.31 -13.03
CA LYS A 67 0.45 -0.01 -12.37
C LYS A 67 1.18 0.08 -11.03
N SER A 68 1.56 -1.05 -10.43
CA SER A 68 2.29 -1.06 -9.15
C SER A 68 3.71 -0.52 -9.34
N THR A 69 4.38 -0.87 -10.43
CA THR A 69 5.73 -0.41 -10.74
C THR A 69 5.74 1.07 -11.13
N ASN A 70 4.99 1.44 -12.17
CA ASN A 70 5.06 2.78 -12.76
C ASN A 70 4.62 3.90 -11.78
N LEU A 71 3.62 3.65 -10.94
CA LEU A 71 3.06 4.71 -10.08
C LEU A 71 3.76 4.83 -8.71
N LEU A 72 4.50 3.80 -8.28
CA LEU A 72 4.95 3.72 -6.89
C LEU A 72 6.45 3.47 -6.75
N ILE A 73 7.03 2.64 -7.61
CA ILE A 73 8.48 2.40 -7.61
C ILE A 73 9.18 3.54 -8.35
N ASP A 74 8.78 3.80 -9.60
CA ASP A 74 9.48 4.77 -10.47
C ASP A 74 9.40 6.20 -9.92
N LEU A 75 8.30 6.53 -9.23
CA LEU A 75 8.11 7.82 -8.56
C LEU A 75 8.75 7.87 -7.15
N GLY A 76 9.52 6.87 -6.75
CA GLY A 76 10.24 6.80 -5.48
C GLY A 76 9.33 6.76 -4.25
N LYS A 77 8.05 6.42 -4.39
CA LYS A 77 7.08 6.36 -3.28
C LYS A 77 7.32 5.15 -2.38
N ILE A 78 7.85 4.08 -2.97
CA ILE A 78 8.33 2.88 -2.27
C ILE A 78 9.71 2.50 -2.81
N SER A 79 10.53 1.85 -1.97
CA SER A 79 11.85 1.37 -2.42
C SER A 79 11.79 -0.03 -3.04
N ASN A 80 12.76 -0.37 -3.88
CA ASN A 80 12.90 -1.71 -4.47
C ASN A 80 12.89 -2.85 -3.44
N PHE A 81 13.49 -2.64 -2.28
CA PHE A 81 13.46 -3.63 -1.20
C PHE A 81 12.04 -3.84 -0.64
N GLN A 82 11.28 -2.75 -0.51
CA GLN A 82 9.91 -2.80 0.00
C GLN A 82 8.97 -3.44 -1.01
N SER A 83 9.06 -3.04 -2.29
CA SER A 83 8.27 -3.64 -3.36
C SER A 83 8.55 -5.14 -3.49
N GLU A 84 9.81 -5.55 -3.44
CA GLU A 84 10.20 -6.96 -3.49
C GLU A 84 9.60 -7.78 -2.35
N LYS A 85 9.71 -7.28 -1.10
CA LYS A 85 9.16 -7.98 0.06
C LYS A 85 7.64 -8.07 0.03
N ILE A 86 6.97 -7.02 -0.45
CA ILE A 86 5.52 -7.03 -0.63
C ILE A 86 5.12 -8.03 -1.72
N ARG A 87 5.81 -8.03 -2.87
CA ARG A 87 5.54 -8.97 -3.98
C ARG A 87 5.66 -10.43 -3.53
N GLN A 88 6.75 -10.80 -2.87
CA GLN A 88 6.97 -12.14 -2.33
C GLN A 88 5.83 -12.57 -1.39
N TYR A 89 5.33 -11.64 -0.57
CA TYR A 89 4.23 -11.91 0.35
C TYR A 89 2.89 -12.11 -0.38
N ILE A 90 2.62 -11.30 -1.39
CA ILE A 90 1.42 -11.41 -2.23
C ILE A 90 1.41 -12.75 -2.97
N GLU A 91 2.50 -13.09 -3.64
CA GLU A 91 2.62 -14.35 -4.39
C GLU A 91 2.31 -15.56 -3.51
N LYS A 92 2.83 -15.56 -2.28
CA LYS A 92 2.58 -16.63 -1.30
C LYS A 92 1.14 -16.65 -0.77
N THR A 93 0.55 -15.48 -0.53
CA THR A 93 -0.74 -15.38 0.19
C THR A 93 -1.93 -15.48 -0.76
N THR A 94 -1.75 -15.05 -2.00
CA THR A 94 -2.82 -14.93 -3.01
C THR A 94 -2.74 -16.00 -4.08
N GLU A 95 -1.87 -17.01 -3.91
CA GLU A 95 -1.65 -18.10 -4.89
C GLU A 95 -2.95 -18.80 -5.32
N LYS A 96 -3.92 -18.90 -4.40
CA LYS A 96 -5.21 -19.55 -4.62
C LYS A 96 -6.30 -18.61 -5.16
N PHE A 97 -5.98 -17.34 -5.40
CA PHE A 97 -6.94 -16.39 -5.93
C PHE A 97 -7.24 -16.77 -7.37
N THR A 98 -8.48 -17.16 -7.62
CA THR A 98 -8.92 -17.72 -8.89
C THR A 98 -10.29 -17.15 -9.23
N ALA A 99 -10.72 -17.33 -10.48
CA ALA A 99 -12.09 -17.05 -10.87
C ALA A 99 -13.03 -18.09 -10.23
N PHE A 100 -14.06 -17.64 -9.52
CA PHE A 100 -15.12 -18.53 -9.06
C PHE A 100 -16.08 -18.85 -10.22
N GLU A 101 -16.54 -20.09 -10.25
CA GLU A 101 -17.74 -20.44 -10.99
C GLU A 101 -18.94 -19.90 -10.24
N SER A 102 -19.67 -18.99 -10.87
CA SER A 102 -20.95 -18.49 -10.36
C SER A 102 -22.06 -19.38 -10.92
N GLU A 103 -22.88 -19.98 -10.06
CA GLU A 103 -24.18 -20.55 -10.46
C GLU A 103 -25.19 -19.46 -10.86
N TYR A 104 -24.91 -18.21 -10.48
CA TYR A 104 -25.71 -17.06 -10.84
C TYR A 104 -25.41 -16.68 -12.29
N TYR A 105 -26.36 -17.03 -13.17
CA TYR A 105 -26.36 -16.76 -14.60
C TYR A 105 -26.29 -15.26 -14.89
N SER A 106 -25.10 -14.74 -15.10
CA SER A 106 -24.92 -13.56 -15.96
C SER A 106 -23.99 -13.93 -17.11
N GLU A 107 -24.52 -14.76 -18.00
CA GLU A 107 -24.09 -14.90 -19.39
C GLU A 107 -22.68 -15.50 -19.62
N LYS A 108 -22.62 -16.84 -19.52
CA LYS A 108 -21.59 -17.75 -20.06
C LYS A 108 -20.13 -17.37 -19.76
N GLY A 109 -19.71 -17.54 -18.50
CA GLY A 109 -18.30 -17.59 -18.14
C GLY A 109 -18.06 -17.69 -16.63
N LYS A 110 -16.86 -18.11 -16.22
CA LYS A 110 -16.41 -18.00 -14.82
C LYS A 110 -16.29 -16.52 -14.47
N SER A 111 -16.91 -16.08 -13.38
CA SER A 111 -16.81 -14.69 -12.94
C SER A 111 -15.40 -14.43 -12.42
N ASN A 112 -14.70 -13.46 -13.00
CA ASN A 112 -13.38 -13.08 -12.52
C ASN A 112 -13.49 -12.31 -11.19
N THR A 113 -13.27 -13.02 -10.09
CA THR A 113 -13.34 -12.52 -8.71
C THR A 113 -12.01 -11.98 -8.19
N ILE A 114 -10.93 -12.01 -8.99
CA ILE A 114 -9.57 -11.66 -8.55
C ILE A 114 -9.52 -10.24 -7.99
N THR A 115 -10.17 -9.28 -8.65
CA THR A 115 -10.22 -7.89 -8.19
C THR A 115 -10.84 -7.76 -6.81
N ALA A 116 -11.96 -8.46 -6.57
CA ALA A 116 -12.64 -8.47 -5.27
C ALA A 116 -11.76 -9.12 -4.19
N MET A 117 -11.18 -10.29 -4.49
CA MET A 117 -10.28 -10.98 -3.54
C MET A 117 -9.03 -10.14 -3.21
N CYS A 118 -8.47 -9.43 -4.18
CA CYS A 118 -7.36 -8.50 -3.96
C CYS A 118 -7.78 -7.27 -3.16
N LEU A 119 -9.03 -6.81 -3.28
CA LEU A 119 -9.58 -5.73 -2.45
C LEU A 119 -9.73 -6.19 -0.99
N ASP A 120 -10.28 -7.38 -0.76
CA ASP A 120 -10.38 -7.97 0.58
C ASP A 120 -8.98 -8.11 1.21
N PHE A 121 -8.01 -8.59 0.42
CA PHE A 121 -6.62 -8.66 0.86
C PHE A 121 -6.02 -7.28 1.16
N TYR A 122 -6.34 -6.25 0.37
CA TYR A 122 -5.94 -4.87 0.62
C TYR A 122 -6.48 -4.34 1.95
N GLU A 123 -7.70 -4.71 2.33
CA GLU A 123 -8.31 -4.30 3.61
C GLU A 123 -7.88 -5.16 4.80
N SER A 124 -7.25 -6.32 4.54
CA SER A 124 -6.86 -7.28 5.57
C SER A 124 -5.90 -6.69 6.63
N LYS A 125 -6.09 -7.13 7.88
CA LYS A 125 -5.20 -6.79 9.00
C LYS A 125 -3.83 -7.44 8.86
N GLU A 126 -3.78 -8.58 8.19
CA GLU A 126 -2.58 -9.35 7.88
C GLU A 126 -1.64 -8.53 6.99
N LEU A 127 -2.16 -7.97 5.89
CA LEU A 127 -1.37 -7.11 5.00
C LEU A 127 -0.92 -5.84 5.73
N ASP A 128 -1.81 -5.18 6.47
CA ASP A 128 -1.48 -3.98 7.25
C ASP A 128 -0.35 -4.24 8.26
N SER A 129 -0.45 -5.35 9.02
CA SER A 129 0.55 -5.77 9.98
C SER A 129 1.88 -6.12 9.31
N PHE A 130 1.83 -6.81 8.18
CA PHE A 130 3.02 -7.16 7.40
C PHE A 130 3.75 -5.92 6.88
N ILE A 131 3.02 -4.95 6.31
CA ILE A 131 3.60 -3.70 5.81
C ILE A 131 4.22 -2.90 6.95
N LYS A 132 3.52 -2.76 8.09
CA LYS A 132 4.05 -2.07 9.28
C LYS A 132 5.36 -2.70 9.76
N LYS A 133 5.48 -4.04 9.72
CA LYS A 133 6.72 -4.77 10.04
C LYS A 133 7.86 -4.49 9.06
N ILE A 134 7.58 -4.35 7.77
CA ILE A 134 8.59 -3.95 6.78
C ILE A 134 9.03 -2.51 7.03
N MET A 135 8.09 -1.60 7.31
CA MET A 135 8.39 -0.19 7.55
C MET A 135 9.26 0.02 8.80
N SER A 136 9.12 -0.83 9.82
CA SER A 136 9.93 -0.76 11.04
C SER A 136 11.34 -1.35 10.88
N LYS A 137 11.59 -2.13 9.82
CA LYS A 137 12.94 -2.63 9.53
C LYS A 137 13.75 -1.51 8.89
N LYS A 138 14.72 -0.98 9.62
CA LYS A 138 15.77 -0.13 9.04
C LYS A 138 16.54 -0.97 8.01
N LYS A 139 16.73 -0.41 6.81
CA LYS A 139 17.69 -0.95 5.84
C LYS A 139 19.09 -0.89 6.44
#